data_AF-A0A1Q8L8F6-F1
#
_entry.id   AF-A0A1Q8L8F6-F1
#
_cell.length_a   1.000
_cell.length_b   1.000
_cell.length_c   1.000
_cell.angle_alpha   90.00
_cell.angle_beta   90.00
_cell.angle_gamma   90.00
#
_symmetry.space_group_name_H-M   'P 1'
#
loop_
_entity.id
_entity.type
_entity.pdbx_description
1 polymer ?
#
loop_
_entity_poly.entity_id
_entity_poly.type
_entity_poly.pdbx_seq_one_letter_code
_entity_poly.pdbx_strand_id
1 'polypeptide(L)'
;MDSTGPYGRYYAERAAAGQRTVLWPWLLLALVVPVVLLGGAIVNGDDRAEATTVHRAAPVPAREATEGVYRAGLDLAPGTWATDGPTPGRECGYTRTGVDGTEVSRGVLHGPAAARILDGESVVLTGACTWSLR
;
A
#
# COMPACT_ATOMS: atom_id res chain seq x y z
N MET A 1 21.25 29.88 -64.27
CA MET A 1 19.96 29.93 -63.54
C MET A 1 20.06 31.09 -62.58
N ASP A 2 19.63 32.26 -63.04
CA ASP A 2 19.85 33.54 -62.36
C ASP A 2 18.95 33.68 -61.13
N SER A 3 19.58 33.94 -59.99
CA SER A 3 18.96 34.05 -58.66
C SER A 3 18.40 35.46 -58.37
N THR A 4 18.02 36.21 -59.40
CA THR A 4 17.59 37.62 -59.29
C THR A 4 16.10 37.80 -59.56
N GLY A 5 15.30 36.73 -59.41
CA GLY A 5 13.84 36.83 -59.44
C GLY A 5 13.26 37.27 -58.08
N PRO A 6 12.06 37.88 -58.04
CA PRO A 6 11.40 38.33 -56.80
C PRO A 6 11.16 37.19 -55.79
N TYR A 7 11.16 35.94 -56.26
CA TYR A 7 11.05 34.74 -55.44
C TYR A 7 12.41 34.22 -54.91
N GLY A 8 13.54 34.72 -55.42
CA GLY A 8 14.88 34.27 -55.02
C GLY A 8 15.21 34.56 -53.56
N ARG A 9 14.78 35.73 -53.04
CA ARG A 9 14.92 36.06 -51.61
C ARG A 9 14.06 35.17 -50.72
N TYR A 10 12.85 34.84 -51.17
CA TYR A 10 11.94 33.97 -50.43
C TYR A 10 12.51 32.55 -50.25
N TYR A 11 13.13 31.99 -51.30
CA TYR A 11 13.77 30.68 -51.21
C TYR A 11 15.13 30.70 -50.49
N ALA A 12 15.86 31.82 -50.53
CA ALA A 12 17.12 31.98 -49.77
C ALA A 12 16.89 32.03 -48.24
N GLU A 13 15.84 32.73 -47.78
CA GLU A 13 15.47 32.79 -46.36
C GLU A 13 15.00 31.42 -45.82
N ARG A 14 14.29 30.63 -46.65
CA ARG A 14 13.89 29.27 -46.29
C ARG A 14 15.04 28.27 -46.25
N ALA A 15 16.07 28.44 -47.08
CA ALA A 15 17.27 27.61 -47.05
C ALA A 15 18.07 27.80 -45.74
N ALA A 16 18.09 29.02 -45.18
CA ALA A 16 18.70 29.30 -43.89
C ALA A 16 17.84 28.82 -42.70
N ALA A 17 16.51 28.82 -42.83
CA ALA A 17 15.58 28.41 -41.77
C ALA A 17 15.39 26.89 -41.68
N GLY A 18 15.57 26.14 -42.78
CA GLY A 18 15.36 24.68 -42.84
C GLY A 18 16.45 23.83 -42.18
N GLN A 19 17.53 24.44 -41.69
CA GLN A 19 18.71 23.73 -41.16
C GLN A 19 18.85 23.78 -39.63
N ARG A 20 17.84 24.27 -38.92
CA ARG A 20 17.77 24.07 -37.47
C ARG A 20 16.90 22.86 -37.20
N THR A 21 17.41 21.68 -37.55
CA THR A 21 16.89 20.44 -36.97
C THR A 21 16.93 20.63 -35.47
N VAL A 22 15.74 20.71 -34.86
CA VAL A 22 15.58 20.94 -33.43
C VAL A 22 16.11 19.67 -32.75
N LEU A 23 17.41 19.66 -32.48
CA LEU A 23 18.17 18.54 -31.89
C LEU A 23 17.91 18.41 -30.39
N TRP A 24 17.35 19.45 -29.79
CA TRP A 24 16.99 19.54 -28.38
C TRP A 24 16.10 18.39 -27.85
N PRO A 25 15.00 17.98 -28.52
CA PRO A 25 14.21 16.81 -28.11
C PRO A 25 15.01 15.50 -28.13
N TRP A 26 15.92 15.32 -29.09
CA TRP A 26 16.75 14.12 -29.15
C TRP A 26 17.82 14.09 -28.04
N LEU A 27 18.39 15.25 -27.70
CA LEU A 27 19.32 15.37 -26.56
C LEU A 27 18.63 15.11 -25.22
N LEU A 28 17.39 15.59 -25.04
CA LEU A 28 16.60 15.29 -23.85
C LEU A 28 16.29 13.80 -23.73
N LEU A 29 15.86 13.15 -24.83
CA LEU A 29 15.60 11.72 -24.83
C LEU A 29 16.87 10.90 -24.55
N ALA A 30 18.00 11.28 -25.15
CA ALA A 30 19.28 10.61 -24.93
C ALA A 30 19.78 10.71 -23.48
N LEU A 31 19.35 11.72 -22.72
CA LEU A 31 19.71 11.90 -21.31
C LEU A 31 18.71 11.21 -20.36
N VAL A 32 17.41 11.30 -20.64
CA VAL A 32 16.36 10.74 -19.75
C VAL A 32 16.33 9.21 -19.81
N VAL A 33 16.47 8.61 -21.00
CA VAL A 33 16.43 7.14 -21.18
C VAL A 33 17.48 6.40 -20.32
N PRO A 34 18.78 6.76 -20.33
CA PRO A 34 19.76 6.08 -19.50
C PRO A 34 19.52 6.30 -18.00
N VAL A 35 19.02 7.47 -17.57
CA VAL A 35 18.70 7.74 -16.16
C VAL A 35 17.55 6.85 -15.67
N VAL A 36 16.50 6.66 -16.48
CA VAL A 36 15.39 5.75 -16.15
C VAL A 36 15.83 4.29 -16.15
N LEU A 37 16.70 3.88 -17.08
CA LEU A 37 17.23 2.51 -17.13
C LEU A 37 18.16 2.21 -15.94
N LEU A 38 18.99 3.17 -15.51
CA LEU A 38 19.86 3.00 -14.34
C LEU A 38 19.07 3.04 -13.02
N GLY A 39 18.06 3.91 -12.92
CA GLY A 39 17.19 4.00 -11.73
C GLY A 39 16.23 2.81 -11.57
N GLY A 40 15.73 2.25 -12.67
CA GLY A 40 14.87 1.07 -12.67
C GLY A 40 15.57 -0.22 -12.19
N ALA A 41 16.89 -0.29 -12.33
CA ALA A 41 17.69 -1.42 -11.85
C ALA A 41 17.89 -1.43 -10.32
N ILE A 42 17.77 -0.27 -9.64
CA ILE A 42 17.93 -0.16 -8.19
C ILE A 42 16.61 -0.47 -7.46
N VAL A 43 15.46 -0.25 -8.10
CA VAL A 43 14.13 -0.56 -7.52
C VAL A 43 13.71 -2.02 -7.73
N ASN A 44 14.26 -2.71 -8.75
CA ASN A 44 14.06 -4.15 -8.96
C ASN A 44 15.15 -5.00 -8.28
N GLY A 45 15.70 -4.51 -7.17
CA GLY A 45 16.55 -5.29 -6.29
C GLY A 45 15.74 -6.40 -5.61
N ASP A 46 15.92 -7.62 -6.11
CA ASP A 46 15.98 -8.84 -5.30
C ASP A 46 14.66 -9.45 -4.76
N ASP A 47 13.70 -9.74 -5.65
CA ASP A 47 12.58 -10.65 -5.33
C ASP A 47 12.68 -11.99 -6.09
N ARG A 48 13.89 -12.57 -6.15
CA ARG A 48 14.03 -14.01 -6.45
C ARG A 48 14.25 -14.79 -5.16
N ALA A 49 13.43 -14.51 -4.15
CA ALA A 49 13.22 -15.44 -3.05
C ALA A 49 12.58 -16.72 -3.62
N GLU A 50 13.19 -17.84 -3.31
CA GLU A 50 12.81 -19.18 -3.73
C GLU A 50 11.31 -19.43 -3.52
N ALA A 51 10.56 -19.58 -4.61
CA ALA A 51 9.24 -20.19 -4.57
C ALA A 51 9.39 -21.71 -4.40
N THR A 52 9.92 -22.15 -3.27
CA THR A 52 9.59 -23.47 -2.73
C THR A 52 8.25 -23.30 -2.02
N THR A 53 7.15 -23.35 -2.79
CA THR A 53 5.81 -23.35 -2.21
C THR A 53 5.60 -24.67 -1.49
N VAL A 54 6.04 -24.73 -0.24
CA VAL A 54 5.45 -25.65 0.73
C VAL A 54 3.99 -25.25 0.80
N HIS A 55 3.08 -26.11 0.35
CA HIS A 55 1.65 -25.95 0.58
C HIS A 55 1.41 -26.11 2.09
N ARG A 56 1.73 -25.06 2.86
CA ARG A 56 1.38 -24.94 4.25
C ARG A 56 -0.11 -24.65 4.27
N ALA A 57 -0.88 -25.54 4.90
CA ALA A 57 -2.28 -25.29 5.17
C ALA A 57 -2.44 -23.88 5.74
N ALA A 58 -3.39 -23.10 5.22
CA ALA A 58 -3.66 -21.77 5.71
C ALA A 58 -3.83 -21.85 7.24
N PRO A 59 -3.13 -21.01 8.02
CA PRO A 59 -3.27 -21.02 9.47
C PRO A 59 -4.76 -20.80 9.81
N VAL A 60 -5.28 -21.64 10.69
CA VAL A 60 -6.66 -21.50 11.16
C VAL A 60 -6.75 -20.21 11.97
N PRO A 61 -7.74 -19.34 11.72
CA PRO A 61 -7.91 -18.10 12.47
C PRO A 61 -8.01 -18.38 13.97
N ALA A 62 -7.32 -17.56 14.78
CA ALA A 62 -7.28 -17.75 16.22
C ALA A 62 -8.68 -17.56 16.84
N ARG A 63 -8.95 -18.32 17.90
CA ARG A 63 -10.17 -18.23 18.72
C ARG A 63 -9.91 -17.64 20.11
N GLU A 64 -8.65 -17.31 20.39
CA GLU A 64 -8.18 -16.65 21.59
C GLU A 64 -7.14 -15.60 21.19
N ALA A 65 -7.17 -14.44 21.84
CA ALA A 65 -6.26 -13.34 21.57
C ALA A 65 -6.07 -12.46 22.81
N THR A 66 -4.95 -11.75 22.87
CA THR A 66 -4.64 -10.82 23.95
C THR A 66 -4.44 -9.43 23.38
N GLU A 67 -3.24 -8.86 23.48
CA GLU A 67 -2.90 -7.54 22.98
C GLU A 67 -2.30 -7.63 21.58
N GLY A 68 -2.78 -6.78 20.68
CA GLY A 68 -2.31 -6.78 19.30
C GLY A 68 -3.28 -6.13 18.32
N VAL A 69 -2.87 -6.15 17.05
CA VAL A 69 -3.68 -5.72 15.92
C VAL A 69 -4.01 -6.95 15.10
N TYR A 70 -5.28 -7.17 14.83
CA TYR A 70 -5.77 -8.37 14.18
C TYR A 70 -6.78 -8.04 13.09
N ARG A 71 -6.81 -8.85 12.04
CA ARG A 71 -7.82 -8.84 11.00
C ARG A 71 -8.75 -10.04 11.16
N ALA A 72 -10.04 -9.77 11.31
CA ALA A 72 -11.05 -10.81 11.35
C ALA A 72 -11.16 -11.52 9.99
N GLY A 73 -11.26 -12.85 10.03
CA GLY A 73 -11.22 -13.72 8.85
C GLY A 73 -9.82 -14.23 8.49
N LEU A 74 -8.76 -13.53 8.93
CA LEU A 74 -7.37 -13.92 8.71
C LEU A 74 -6.69 -14.34 10.02
N ASP A 75 -6.58 -13.39 10.94
CA ASP A 75 -5.89 -13.58 12.22
C ASP A 75 -6.86 -14.10 13.29
N LEU A 76 -8.10 -13.61 13.28
CA LEU A 76 -9.14 -13.99 14.24
C LEU A 76 -10.37 -14.55 13.53
N ALA A 77 -10.99 -15.57 14.13
CA ALA A 77 -12.28 -16.03 13.67
C ALA A 77 -13.36 -14.93 13.88
N PRO A 78 -14.17 -14.59 12.86
CA PRO A 78 -15.29 -13.68 13.02
C PRO A 78 -16.32 -14.24 14.01
N GLY A 79 -16.97 -13.37 14.79
CA GLY A 79 -18.02 -13.75 15.73
C GLY A 79 -18.04 -12.91 17.01
N THR A 80 -18.63 -13.45 18.08
CA THR A 80 -18.75 -12.74 19.35
C THR A 80 -17.56 -13.06 20.24
N TRP A 81 -16.73 -12.06 20.50
CA TRP A 81 -15.57 -12.17 21.38
C TRP A 81 -15.92 -11.65 22.76
N ALA A 82 -15.50 -12.37 23.80
CA ALA A 82 -15.74 -12.00 25.18
C ALA A 82 -14.45 -12.02 26.00
N THR A 83 -14.41 -11.20 27.03
CA THR A 83 -13.34 -11.16 28.03
C THR A 83 -13.94 -11.02 29.43
N ASP A 84 -13.26 -11.58 30.42
CA ASP A 84 -13.60 -11.38 31.84
C ASP A 84 -13.23 -9.97 32.33
N GLY A 85 -12.55 -9.18 31.49
CA GLY A 85 -12.11 -7.83 31.79
C GLY A 85 -10.70 -7.78 32.38
N PRO A 86 -10.22 -6.58 32.73
CA PRO A 86 -8.86 -6.43 33.22
C PRO A 86 -8.73 -6.99 34.64
N THR A 87 -7.50 -7.40 34.98
CA THR A 87 -7.16 -7.67 36.39
C THR A 87 -7.29 -6.39 37.23
N PRO A 88 -7.60 -6.48 38.53
CA PRO A 88 -7.78 -5.30 39.37
C PRO A 88 -6.59 -4.34 39.30
N GLY A 89 -6.85 -3.06 39.02
CA GLY A 89 -5.81 -2.02 38.86
C GLY A 89 -5.17 -1.96 37.48
N ARG A 90 -5.66 -2.73 36.50
CA ARG A 90 -5.30 -2.62 35.08
C ARG A 90 -6.48 -2.09 34.27
N GLU A 91 -6.17 -1.60 33.09
CA GLU A 91 -7.15 -1.21 32.08
C GLU A 91 -6.85 -2.00 30.81
N CYS A 92 -7.90 -2.40 30.11
CA CYS A 92 -7.80 -3.00 28.80
C CYS A 92 -8.92 -2.46 27.93
N GLY A 93 -8.78 -2.61 26.63
CA GLY A 93 -9.73 -2.03 25.71
C GLY A 93 -9.69 -2.65 24.34
N TYR A 94 -10.56 -2.14 23.49
CA TYR A 94 -10.57 -2.50 22.09
C TYR A 94 -10.96 -1.30 21.22
N THR A 95 -10.46 -1.29 19.99
CA THR A 95 -10.97 -0.44 18.90
C THR A 95 -11.25 -1.36 17.71
N ARG A 96 -12.44 -1.24 17.12
CA ARG A 96 -12.86 -1.95 15.92
C ARG A 96 -12.98 -0.96 14.78
N THR A 97 -12.46 -1.36 13.63
CA THR A 97 -12.44 -0.59 12.41
C THR A 97 -13.06 -1.43 11.29
N GLY A 98 -13.99 -0.85 10.55
CA GLY A 98 -14.65 -1.47 9.42
C GLY A 98 -13.70 -1.71 8.25
N VAL A 99 -14.18 -2.45 7.26
CA VAL A 99 -13.44 -2.73 6.02
C VAL A 99 -13.05 -1.48 5.24
N ASP A 100 -13.79 -0.39 5.42
CA ASP A 100 -13.58 0.93 4.83
C ASP A 100 -12.61 1.81 5.64
N GLY A 101 -12.07 1.30 6.76
CA GLY A 101 -11.19 2.04 7.64
C GLY A 101 -11.93 2.94 8.64
N THR A 102 -13.26 2.92 8.68
CA THR A 102 -14.03 3.73 9.65
C THR A 102 -14.05 3.08 11.02
N GLU A 103 -13.92 3.87 12.09
CA GLU A 103 -14.07 3.35 13.45
C GLU A 103 -15.52 2.93 13.68
N VAL A 104 -15.74 1.64 13.92
CA VAL A 104 -17.06 1.05 14.19
C VAL A 104 -17.40 1.16 15.67
N SER A 105 -16.42 0.92 16.54
CA SER A 105 -16.61 1.01 18.00
C SER A 105 -15.27 1.04 18.74
N ARG A 106 -15.20 1.76 19.85
CA ARG A 106 -14.10 1.72 20.81
C ARG A 106 -14.66 1.56 22.22
N GLY A 107 -13.96 0.81 23.07
CA GLY A 107 -14.30 0.66 24.48
C GLY A 107 -13.07 0.52 25.36
N VAL A 108 -13.07 1.23 26.48
CA VAL A 108 -12.21 0.94 27.65
C VAL A 108 -13.03 0.08 28.60
N LEU A 109 -12.43 -1.01 29.08
CA LEU A 109 -13.11 -2.01 29.90
C LEU A 109 -12.74 -1.84 31.37
N HIS A 110 -13.76 -1.93 32.22
CA HIS A 110 -13.62 -1.95 33.68
C HIS A 110 -14.16 -3.24 34.31
N GLY A 111 -14.51 -4.23 33.48
CA GLY A 111 -15.08 -5.51 33.88
C GLY A 111 -15.37 -6.39 32.67
N PRO A 112 -16.15 -7.48 32.84
CA PRO A 112 -16.49 -8.39 31.75
C PRO A 112 -17.17 -7.67 30.60
N ALA A 113 -16.79 -8.01 29.37
CA ALA A 113 -17.33 -7.39 28.18
C ALA A 113 -17.39 -8.36 27.01
N ALA A 114 -18.21 -8.02 26.02
CA ALA A 114 -18.28 -8.73 24.75
C ALA A 114 -18.41 -7.75 23.59
N ALA A 115 -17.78 -8.09 22.47
CA ALA A 115 -17.84 -7.35 21.23
C ALA A 115 -18.04 -8.32 20.07
N ARG A 116 -18.96 -7.99 19.16
CA ARG A 116 -19.15 -8.76 17.93
C ARG A 116 -18.18 -8.23 16.88
N ILE A 117 -17.28 -9.06 16.39
CA ILE A 117 -16.31 -8.73 15.36
C ILE A 117 -16.77 -9.38 14.05
N LEU A 118 -16.96 -8.56 13.02
CA LEU A 118 -17.41 -9.02 11.71
C LEU A 118 -16.23 -9.41 10.82
N ASP A 119 -16.49 -10.25 9.82
CA ASP A 119 -15.48 -10.66 8.85
C ASP A 119 -14.91 -9.45 8.10
N GLY A 120 -13.58 -9.42 7.93
CA GLY A 120 -12.86 -8.31 7.32
C GLY A 120 -12.62 -7.08 8.21
N GLU A 121 -13.22 -7.00 9.40
CA GLU A 121 -12.91 -5.91 10.35
C GLU A 121 -11.47 -6.00 10.85
N SER A 122 -10.88 -4.84 11.15
CA SER A 122 -9.64 -4.75 11.91
C SER A 122 -9.95 -4.46 13.38
N VAL A 123 -9.33 -5.19 14.30
CA VAL A 123 -9.48 -4.97 15.73
C VAL A 123 -8.11 -4.72 16.37
N VAL A 124 -8.04 -3.69 17.21
CA VAL A 124 -6.90 -3.41 18.08
C VAL A 124 -7.32 -3.74 19.50
N LEU A 125 -6.65 -4.69 20.13
CA LEU A 125 -6.86 -5.07 21.52
C LEU A 125 -5.71 -4.52 22.36
N THR A 126 -6.03 -3.88 23.48
CA THR A 126 -5.04 -3.22 24.35
C THR A 126 -5.13 -3.72 25.79
N GLY A 127 -4.02 -3.65 26.53
CA GLY A 127 -4.04 -3.87 27.99
C GLY A 127 -4.14 -5.33 28.44
N ALA A 128 -3.66 -6.27 27.61
CA ALA A 128 -3.46 -7.68 27.93
C ALA A 128 -4.69 -8.46 28.44
N CYS A 129 -5.91 -7.97 28.22
CA CYS A 129 -7.11 -8.77 28.45
C CYS A 129 -7.14 -9.98 27.52
N THR A 130 -7.48 -11.15 28.07
CA THR A 130 -7.68 -12.35 27.27
C THR A 130 -9.09 -12.32 26.69
N TRP A 131 -9.16 -12.34 25.37
CA TRP A 131 -10.39 -12.40 24.60
C TRP A 131 -10.54 -13.80 24.01
N SER A 132 -11.74 -14.34 24.07
CA SER A 132 -12.07 -15.65 23.50
C SER A 132 -13.36 -15.57 22.69
N LEU A 133 -13.42 -16.35 21.61
CA LEU A 133 -14.63 -16.50 20.81
C LEU A 133 -15.66 -17.33 21.60
N ARG A 134 -16.90 -16.83 21.70
CA ARG A 134 -18.04 -17.54 22.29
C ARG A 134 -18.91 -18.25 21.26
#